data_AF-A0A844A7F5-F1
#
_entry.id   AF-A0A844A7F5-F1
#
_cell.length_a   1.000
_cell.length_b   1.000
_cell.length_c   1.000
_cell.angle_alpha   90.00
_cell.angle_beta   90.00
_cell.angle_gamma   90.00
#
_symmetry.space_group_name_H-M   'P 1'
#
loop_
_entity.id
_entity.type
_entity.pdbx_description
1 polymer ?
#
loop_
_entity_poly.entity_id
_entity_poly.type
_entity_poly.pdbx_seq_one_letter_code
_entity_poly.pdbx_strand_id
1 'polypeptide(L)'
;MRRRRQCRGPAGGHGRTRRRTEDYARLVSKTNGEYNVTGATKIDAQTAKRLHDGGVKLLDVRSSVSFGRSHVPGAVNLPSRE
;
A
#
# COMPACT_ATOMS: atom_id res chain seq x y z
N MET A 1 -45.00 -21.63 17.99
CA MET A 1 -44.56 -21.23 16.63
C MET A 1 -44.21 -19.74 16.62
N ARG A 2 -42.93 -19.35 16.62
CA ARG A 2 -42.49 -17.95 16.54
C ARG A 2 -41.71 -17.71 15.25
N ARG A 3 -42.21 -16.78 14.43
CA ARG A 3 -41.70 -16.45 13.10
C ARG A 3 -40.27 -15.90 13.20
N ARG A 4 -39.33 -16.53 12.48
CA ARG A 4 -37.95 -16.04 12.34
C ARG A 4 -37.99 -14.73 11.55
N ARG A 5 -37.76 -13.60 12.23
CA ARG A 5 -37.48 -12.31 11.58
C ARG A 5 -36.17 -12.47 10.80
N GLN A 6 -36.25 -12.39 9.48
CA GLN A 6 -35.09 -12.24 8.62
C GLN A 6 -34.61 -10.80 8.76
N CYS A 7 -33.49 -10.59 9.45
CA CYS A 7 -32.80 -9.32 9.45
C CYS A 7 -32.10 -9.17 8.08
N ARG A 8 -32.71 -8.41 7.17
CA ARG A 8 -32.01 -7.87 5.99
C ARG A 8 -31.08 -6.76 6.47
N GLY A 9 -29.79 -7.06 6.60
CA GLY A 9 -28.75 -6.04 6.75
C GLY A 9 -28.58 -5.25 5.44
N PRO A 10 -28.18 -3.96 5.50
CA PRO A 10 -28.04 -3.14 4.31
C PRO A 10 -26.87 -3.62 3.45
N ALA A 11 -27.12 -3.73 2.15
CA ALA A 11 -26.14 -4.00 1.11
C ALA A 11 -25.20 -2.78 0.93
N GLY A 12 -24.30 -2.57 1.86
CA GLY A 12 -23.25 -1.56 1.77
C GLY A 12 -21.98 -2.14 1.16
N GLY A 13 -22.01 -2.42 -0.15
CA GLY A 13 -20.83 -2.85 -0.90
C GLY A 13 -19.77 -1.75 -0.95
N HIS A 14 -18.93 -1.65 0.08
CA HIS A 14 -17.66 -0.94 -0.03
C HIS A 14 -16.78 -1.78 -0.95
N GLY A 15 -16.75 -1.41 -2.23
CA GLY A 15 -15.84 -2.00 -3.19
C GLY A 15 -14.43 -1.90 -2.63
N ARG A 16 -13.88 -3.02 -2.16
CA ARG A 16 -12.45 -3.13 -1.89
C ARG A 16 -11.79 -2.98 -3.26
N THR A 17 -11.41 -1.78 -3.64
CA THR A 17 -10.62 -1.55 -4.84
C THR A 17 -9.27 -2.21 -4.59
N ARG A 18 -9.16 -3.48 -4.97
CA ARG A 18 -7.90 -4.19 -5.07
C ARG A 18 -7.16 -3.56 -6.24
N ARG A 19 -6.55 -2.40 -6.00
CA ARG A 19 -5.58 -1.81 -6.92
C ARG A 19 -4.48 -2.86 -7.10
N ARG A 20 -4.18 -3.19 -8.36
CA ARG A 20 -3.06 -4.07 -8.65
C ARG A 20 -1.79 -3.34 -8.24
N THR A 21 -0.74 -4.09 -7.86
CA THR A 21 0.55 -3.50 -7.46
C THR A 21 1.08 -2.54 -8.53
N GLU A 22 0.80 -2.85 -9.80
CA GLU A 22 1.14 -2.05 -10.99
C GLU A 22 0.48 -0.65 -11.01
N ASP A 23 -0.70 -0.49 -10.41
CA ASP A 23 -1.40 0.80 -10.36
C ASP A 23 -0.71 1.80 -9.44
N TYR A 24 0.05 1.32 -8.45
CA TYR A 24 0.79 2.16 -7.51
C TYR A 24 2.03 2.77 -8.14
N ALA A 25 2.66 2.08 -9.10
CA ALA A 25 3.85 2.59 -9.78
C ALA A 25 3.57 3.89 -10.55
N ARG A 26 2.34 4.08 -11.03
CA ARG A 26 1.91 5.30 -11.74
C ARG A 26 1.84 6.53 -10.84
N LEU A 27 1.73 6.33 -9.53
CA LEU A 27 1.67 7.43 -8.57
C LEU A 27 3.06 7.90 -8.16
N VAL A 28 4.11 7.12 -8.42
CA VAL A 28 5.47 7.37 -8.00
C VAL A 28 6.25 7.99 -9.15
N SER A 29 6.78 9.19 -8.96
CA SER A 29 7.71 9.84 -9.87
C SER A 29 9.04 10.10 -9.17
N LYS A 30 10.13 10.14 -9.95
CA LYS A 30 11.47 10.47 -9.46
C LYS A 30 11.96 11.72 -10.18
N THR A 31 12.16 12.81 -9.44
CA THR A 31 12.64 14.09 -9.98
C THR A 31 13.89 14.50 -9.21
N ASN A 32 15.00 14.75 -9.91
CA ASN A 32 16.29 15.12 -9.31
C ASN A 32 16.74 14.18 -8.16
N GLY A 33 16.44 12.88 -8.27
CA GLY A 33 16.78 11.89 -7.24
C GLY A 33 15.79 11.78 -6.09
N GLU A 34 14.77 12.62 -6.02
CA GLU A 34 13.72 12.56 -5.00
C GLU A 34 12.48 11.81 -5.51
N TYR A 35 11.98 10.88 -4.72
CA TYR A 35 10.71 10.18 -4.98
C TYR A 35 9.53 11.01 -4.50
N ASN A 36 8.60 11.28 -5.39
CA ASN A 36 7.35 11.96 -5.12
C ASN A 36 6.19 11.02 -5.41
N VAL A 37 5.18 11.02 -4.53
CA VAL A 37 3.98 10.21 -4.70
C VAL A 37 2.76 11.13 -4.72
N THR A 38 2.04 11.15 -5.84
CA THR A 38 0.88 12.03 -6.00
C THR A 38 -0.21 11.67 -4.99
N GLY A 39 -0.62 12.65 -4.18
CA GLY A 39 -1.65 12.48 -3.15
C GLY A 39 -1.20 11.78 -1.88
N ALA A 40 0.11 11.60 -1.68
CA ALA A 40 0.66 10.99 -0.46
C ALA A 40 1.19 12.02 0.53
N THR A 41 1.14 11.66 1.81
CA THR A 41 1.77 12.41 2.91
C THR A 41 3.16 11.83 3.17
N LYS A 42 4.19 12.68 3.18
CA LYS A 42 5.53 12.28 3.64
C LYS A 42 5.48 12.06 5.16
N ILE A 43 5.97 10.92 5.61
CA ILE A 43 6.04 10.54 7.03
C ILE A 43 7.48 10.21 7.42
N ASP A 44 7.80 10.31 8.69
CA ASP A 44 9.11 9.91 9.24
C ASP A 44 9.22 8.39 9.43
N ALA A 45 10.44 7.92 9.68
CA ALA A 45 10.74 6.50 9.83
C ALA A 45 10.08 5.85 11.07
N GLN A 46 9.92 6.58 12.18
CA GLN A 46 9.30 6.05 13.39
C GLN A 46 7.80 5.84 13.16
N THR A 47 7.14 6.78 12.50
CA THR A 47 5.73 6.64 12.09
C THR A 47 5.56 5.49 11.10
N ALA A 48 6.43 5.38 10.10
CA ALA A 48 6.41 4.27 9.15
C ALA A 48 6.56 2.90 9.85
N LYS A 49 7.46 2.77 10.83
CA LYS A 49 7.62 1.55 11.62
C LYS A 49 6.35 1.20 12.38
N ARG A 50 5.71 2.17 13.07
CA ARG A 50 4.46 1.93 13.81
C ARG A 50 3.34 1.43 12.90
N LEU A 51 3.21 1.99 11.70
CA LEU A 51 2.23 1.56 10.71
C LEU A 51 2.53 0.14 10.20
N HIS A 52 3.80 -0.16 9.95
CA HIS A 52 4.24 -1.48 9.51
C HIS A 52 3.97 -2.56 10.57
N ASP A 53 4.31 -2.28 11.83
CA ASP A 53 4.00 -3.14 12.98
C ASP A 53 2.48 -3.35 13.12
N GLY A 54 1.68 -2.35 12.73
CA GLY A 54 0.21 -2.41 12.64
C GLY A 54 -0.33 -3.19 11.43
N GLY A 55 0.52 -3.80 10.60
CA GLY A 55 0.14 -4.65 9.46
C GLY A 55 0.04 -3.92 8.12
N VAL A 56 0.42 -2.64 8.04
CA VAL A 56 0.47 -1.90 6.77
C VAL A 56 1.58 -2.48 5.88
N LYS A 57 1.27 -2.66 4.59
CA LYS A 57 2.24 -3.13 3.60
C LYS A 57 3.18 -2.00 3.18
N LEU A 58 4.47 -2.29 3.13
CA LEU A 58 5.48 -1.39 2.61
C LEU A 58 5.77 -1.75 1.16
N LEU A 59 5.82 -0.73 0.30
CA LEU A 59 6.24 -0.85 -1.09
C LEU A 59 7.62 -0.20 -1.23
N ASP A 60 8.60 -0.95 -1.72
CA ASP A 60 9.94 -0.45 -2.00
C ASP A 60 10.08 -0.22 -3.50
N VAL A 61 10.19 1.04 -3.90
CA VAL A 61 10.22 1.47 -5.30
C VAL A 61 11.62 1.50 -5.90
N ARG A 62 12.64 1.14 -5.12
CA ARG A 62 14.03 1.08 -5.59
C ARG A 62 14.21 -0.07 -6.58
N SER A 63 15.35 -0.08 -7.25
CA SER A 63 15.74 -1.17 -8.15
C SER A 63 15.74 -2.52 -7.42
N SER A 64 15.40 -3.57 -8.15
CA SER A 64 15.39 -4.95 -7.65
C SER A 64 16.73 -5.38 -7.05
N VAL A 65 17.84 -4.91 -7.62
CA VAL A 65 19.20 -5.12 -7.10
C VAL A 65 19.36 -4.51 -5.69
N SER A 66 18.87 -3.29 -5.48
CA SER A 66 18.97 -2.63 -4.17
C SER A 66 18.09 -3.31 -3.13
N PHE A 67 16.88 -3.72 -3.53
CA PHE A 67 15.96 -4.47 -2.68
C PHE A 67 16.53 -5.83 -2.27
N GLY A 68 17.11 -6.57 -3.22
CA GLY A 68 17.74 -7.87 -2.96
C GLY A 68 18.95 -7.78 -2.02
N ARG A 69 19.67 -6.65 -2.02
CA ARG A 69 20.77 -6.40 -1.07
C ARG A 69 20.27 -6.16 0.35
N SER A 70 19.23 -5.35 0.52
CA SER A 70 18.61 -5.08 1.81
C SER A 70 17.24 -4.41 1.66
N HIS A 71 16.26 -4.90 2.40
CA HIS A 71 14.90 -4.37 2.45
C HIS A 71 14.25 -4.65 3.80
N VAL A 72 13.15 -3.93 4.09
CA VAL A 72 12.35 -4.16 5.30
C VAL A 72 11.60 -5.49 5.17
N PRO A 73 11.64 -6.39 6.16
CA PRO A 73 10.91 -7.66 6.11
C PRO A 73 9.42 -7.48 5.77
N GLY A 74 8.92 -8.26 4.82
CA GLY A 74 7.52 -8.17 4.38
C GLY A 74 7.19 -6.98 3.46
N ALA A 75 8.19 -6.16 3.08
CA ALA A 75 8.04 -5.19 2.01
C ALA A 75 7.92 -5.89 0.65
N VAL A 76 7.25 -5.23 -0.30
CA VAL A 76 7.09 -5.69 -1.69
C VAL A 76 7.89 -4.76 -2.60
N ASN A 77 8.77 -5.32 -3.43
CA ASN A 77 9.49 -4.53 -4.42
C ASN A 77 8.56 -4.18 -5.60
N LEU A 78 8.50 -2.89 -5.92
CA LEU A 78 7.77 -2.35 -7.06
C LEU A 78 8.69 -1.35 -7.78
N PRO A 79 9.67 -1.83 -8.57
CA PRO A 79 10.66 -0.95 -9.18
C PRO A 79 9.94 0.08 -10.06
N SER A 80 10.17 1.37 -9.78
CA SER A 80 9.63 2.44 -10.62
C SER A 80 10.25 2.35 -12.02
N ARG A 81 9.44 2.58 -13.07
CA ARG A 81 10.01 2.84 -14.39
C ARG A 81 10.71 4.20 -14.34
N GLU A 82 11.97 4.23 -14.77
CA GLU A 82 12.75 5.47 -14.95
C GLU A 82 12.23 6.28 -16.14
#